data_AF-A0A967KKK7-F1
#
_entry.id   AF-A0A967KKK7-F1
#
_cell.length_a   1.000
_cell.length_b   1.000
_cell.length_c   1.000
_cell.angle_alpha   90.00
_cell.angle_beta   90.00
_cell.angle_gamma   90.00
#
_symmetry.space_group_name_H-M   'P 1'
#
loop_
_entity.id
_entity.type
_entity.pdbx_description
1 polymer ?
#
loop_
_entity_poly.entity_id
_entity_poly.type
_entity_poly.pdbx_seq_one_letter_code
_entity_poly.pdbx_strand_id
1 'polypeptide(L)'
;MHSDKNCTKSCCSCSMSRRGFLAAAGAMAAATQTSLLDFTSSLFAAEPKSTKKGRVRVVFIRPDIDKYWMGWPGAAYDIKARQKQYTKILTDAVKKLNIDLHITHEPLHTDNLVSAF
;
A
#
# COMPACT_ATOMS: atom_id res chain seq x y z
N MET A 1 64.46 -30.05 9.19
CA MET A 1 63.43 -29.02 8.89
C MET A 1 62.17 -29.77 8.53
N HIS A 2 61.14 -29.65 9.37
CA HIS A 2 59.92 -30.44 9.28
C HIS A 2 59.03 -30.00 8.11
N SER A 3 58.47 -31.01 7.46
CA SER A 3 57.50 -30.95 6.36
C SER A 3 56.11 -30.47 6.82
N ASP A 4 55.25 -30.21 5.83
CA ASP A 4 53.77 -30.26 5.86
C ASP A 4 52.99 -28.93 6.04
N LYS A 5 51.84 -28.67 5.41
CA LYS A 5 51.00 -29.35 4.40
C LYS A 5 49.95 -28.32 3.94
N ASN A 6 49.52 -28.39 2.68
CA ASN A 6 48.31 -27.73 2.18
C ASN A 6 47.12 -28.03 3.10
N CYS A 7 46.55 -27.01 3.74
CA CYS A 7 45.28 -27.14 4.43
C CYS A 7 44.16 -26.74 3.47
N THR A 8 43.69 -27.74 2.72
CA THR A 8 42.41 -27.74 2.05
C THR A 8 41.30 -27.92 3.09
N LYS A 9 40.28 -27.06 3.01
CA LYS A 9 38.97 -27.14 3.69
C LYS A 9 38.94 -26.81 5.20
N SER A 10 38.49 -25.60 5.54
CA SER A 10 37.22 -25.40 6.26
C SER A 10 36.95 -23.92 6.54
N CYS A 11 35.75 -23.47 6.16
CA CYS A 11 34.97 -22.41 6.78
C CYS A 11 35.54 -20.97 6.83
N CYS A 12 35.39 -20.24 5.72
CA CYS A 12 35.05 -18.82 5.74
C CYS A 12 34.47 -18.39 4.38
N SER A 13 33.30 -18.92 4.01
CA SER A 13 32.66 -18.67 2.70
C SER A 13 31.46 -17.72 2.79
N CYS A 14 31.52 -16.70 3.65
CA CYS A 14 30.52 -15.62 3.67
C CYS A 14 31.07 -14.29 3.12
N SER A 15 32.26 -14.28 2.51
CA SER A 15 32.74 -13.07 1.83
C SER A 15 32.18 -13.06 0.41
N MET A 16 31.00 -12.47 0.21
CA MET A 16 30.54 -12.15 -1.14
C MET A 16 31.54 -11.18 -1.77
N SER A 17 32.21 -11.61 -2.85
CA SER A 17 33.08 -10.71 -3.61
C SER A 17 32.23 -9.60 -4.26
N ARG A 18 32.77 -8.39 -4.38
CA ARG A 18 32.09 -7.25 -5.02
C ARG A 18 31.52 -7.60 -6.40
N ARG A 19 32.21 -8.46 -7.16
CA ARG A 19 31.76 -8.94 -8.48
C ARG A 19 30.60 -9.92 -8.36
N GLY A 20 30.60 -10.80 -7.37
CA GLY A 20 29.47 -11.69 -7.08
C GLY A 20 28.22 -10.93 -6.66
N PHE A 21 28.36 -9.88 -5.84
CA PHE A 21 27.26 -8.99 -5.47
C PHE A 21 26.69 -8.25 -6.69
N LEU A 22 27.53 -7.64 -7.53
CA LEU A 22 27.06 -6.91 -8.72
C LEU A 22 26.43 -7.84 -9.76
N ALA A 23 26.97 -9.04 -9.95
CA ALA A 23 26.39 -10.04 -10.84
C ALA A 23 25.02 -10.52 -10.33
N ALA A 24 24.89 -10.78 -9.03
CA ALA A 24 23.62 -11.16 -8.42
C ALA A 24 22.58 -10.04 -8.48
N ALA A 25 22.96 -8.79 -8.19
CA ALA A 25 22.08 -7.62 -8.28
C ALA A 25 21.61 -7.36 -9.73
N GLY A 26 22.49 -7.50 -10.71
CA GLY A 26 22.14 -7.36 -12.14
C GLY A 26 21.19 -8.45 -12.63
N ALA A 27 21.39 -9.70 -12.20
CA ALA A 27 20.51 -10.82 -12.56
C ALA A 27 19.11 -10.67 -11.93
N MET A 28 19.00 -10.19 -10.69
CA MET A 28 17.71 -9.96 -10.04
C MET A 28 16.95 -8.78 -10.64
N ALA A 29 17.63 -7.73 -11.14
CA ALA A 29 16.98 -6.59 -11.79
C ALA A 29 16.30 -6.95 -13.12
N ALA A 30 16.82 -7.93 -13.86
CA ALA A 30 16.20 -8.40 -15.10
C ALA A 30 14.98 -9.30 -14.85
N ALA A 31 14.97 -10.05 -13.73
CA ALA A 31 13.88 -10.97 -13.39
C ALA A 31 12.60 -10.27 -12.88
N THR A 32 12.70 -9.05 -12.35
CA THR A 32 11.52 -8.30 -11.87
C THR A 32 10.68 -7.68 -13.00
N GLN A 33 11.23 -7.57 -14.22
CA GLN A 33 10.54 -6.93 -15.34
C GLN A 33 9.52 -7.84 -16.03
N THR A 34 9.65 -9.16 -15.93
CA THR A 34 8.81 -10.10 -16.70
C THR A 34 7.71 -10.77 -15.89
N SER A 35 7.84 -10.89 -14.57
CA SER A 35 6.85 -11.66 -13.76
C SER A 35 5.86 -10.80 -12.97
N LEU A 36 6.19 -9.56 -12.62
CA LEU A 36 5.28 -8.69 -11.86
C LEU A 36 4.22 -8.02 -12.74
N LEU A 37 4.53 -7.80 -14.01
CA LEU A 37 3.60 -7.14 -14.94
C LEU A 37 2.51 -8.10 -15.44
N ASP A 38 2.80 -9.40 -15.58
CA ASP A 38 1.84 -10.41 -16.02
C ASP A 38 0.70 -10.64 -15.00
N PHE A 39 0.98 -10.49 -13.71
CA PHE A 39 -0.05 -10.57 -12.66
C PHE A 39 -1.01 -9.36 -12.72
N THR A 40 -0.50 -8.18 -13.06
CA THR A 40 -1.34 -6.98 -13.19
C THR A 40 -2.23 -7.04 -14.43
N SER A 41 -1.74 -7.52 -15.57
CA SER A 41 -2.54 -7.66 -16.80
C SER A 41 -3.57 -8.79 -16.70
N SER A 42 -3.26 -9.90 -16.03
CA SER A 42 -4.21 -11.00 -15.77
C SER A 42 -5.42 -10.55 -14.94
N LEU A 43 -5.21 -9.71 -13.91
CA LEU A 43 -6.30 -9.20 -13.07
C LEU A 43 -7.26 -8.31 -13.86
N PHE A 44 -6.75 -7.47 -14.77
CA PHE A 44 -7.59 -6.61 -15.61
C PHE A 44 -8.24 -7.35 -16.79
N ALA A 45 -7.63 -8.42 -17.31
CA ALA A 45 -8.14 -9.16 -18.46
C ALA A 45 -9.21 -10.21 -18.09
N ALA A 46 -9.20 -10.70 -16.84
CA ALA A 46 -10.13 -11.73 -16.37
C ALA A 46 -11.41 -11.16 -15.73
N GLU A 47 -11.56 -9.84 -15.64
CA GLU A 47 -12.72 -9.23 -15.00
C GLU A 47 -13.94 -9.32 -15.94
N PRO A 48 -14.98 -10.13 -15.62
CA PRO A 48 -16.21 -10.11 -16.38
C PRO A 48 -16.74 -8.68 -16.32
N LYS A 49 -16.94 -8.07 -17.50
CA LYS A 49 -17.43 -6.70 -17.66
C LYS A 49 -18.86 -6.65 -17.11
N SER A 50 -18.97 -6.54 -15.79
CA SER A 50 -20.26 -6.56 -15.12
C SER A 50 -20.99 -5.31 -15.57
N THR A 51 -22.21 -5.46 -16.10
CA THR A 51 -23.05 -4.34 -16.56
C THR A 51 -23.45 -3.43 -15.40
N LYS A 52 -23.20 -3.84 -14.15
CA LYS A 52 -23.53 -3.09 -12.94
C LYS A 52 -22.43 -2.07 -12.67
N LYS A 53 -22.83 -0.84 -12.32
CA LYS A 53 -21.90 0.18 -11.84
C LYS A 53 -21.16 -0.39 -10.63
N GLY A 54 -19.84 -0.28 -10.61
CA GLY A 54 -19.05 -0.63 -9.43
C GLY A 54 -19.61 0.14 -8.23
N ARG A 55 -19.78 -0.54 -7.09
CA ARG A 55 -20.28 0.08 -5.86
C ARG A 55 -19.12 0.33 -4.91
N VAL A 56 -18.98 1.57 -4.46
CA VAL A 56 -17.99 1.97 -3.47
C VAL A 56 -18.71 2.48 -2.23
N ARG A 57 -18.34 1.95 -1.07
CA ARG A 57 -18.82 2.41 0.25
C ARG A 57 -17.69 3.13 0.95
N VAL A 58 -17.96 4.33 1.47
CA VAL A 58 -16.97 5.16 2.17
C VAL A 58 -17.52 5.56 3.53
N VAL A 59 -16.64 5.51 4.53
CA VAL A 59 -16.93 5.95 5.88
C VAL A 59 -15.76 6.74 6.46
N PHE A 60 -16.05 7.63 7.39
CA PHE A 60 -15.04 8.38 8.14
C PHE A 60 -14.81 7.69 9.49
N ILE A 61 -13.55 7.40 9.81
CA ILE A 61 -13.15 6.83 11.11
C ILE A 61 -12.44 7.92 11.88
N ARG A 62 -12.99 8.28 13.05
CA ARG A 62 -12.42 9.31 13.94
C ARG A 62 -13.18 9.34 15.27
N PRO A 63 -12.56 9.88 16.34
CA PRO A 63 -13.28 10.20 17.56
C PRO A 63 -14.39 11.22 17.30
N ASP A 64 -15.48 11.10 18.07
CA ASP A 64 -16.62 12.03 18.03
C ASP A 64 -16.31 13.30 18.86
N ILE A 65 -15.45 14.15 18.31
CA ILE A 65 -15.00 15.40 18.93
C ILE A 65 -15.08 16.56 17.93
N ASP A 66 -15.54 17.73 18.33
CA ASP A 66 -15.65 18.86 17.38
C ASP A 66 -14.31 19.43 16.93
N LYS A 67 -13.29 19.38 17.80
CA LYS A 67 -11.96 19.94 17.56
C LYS A 67 -10.89 18.93 17.94
N TYR A 68 -9.92 18.75 17.06
CA TYR A 68 -8.74 17.93 17.31
C TYR A 68 -7.51 18.82 17.30
N TRP A 69 -6.76 18.86 18.39
CA TRP A 69 -5.53 19.64 18.48
C TRP A 69 -4.36 18.78 18.00
N MET A 70 -3.66 19.21 16.95
CA MET A 70 -2.42 18.55 16.55
C MET A 70 -1.33 18.94 17.55
N GLY A 71 -0.57 17.97 18.07
CA GLY A 71 0.39 18.17 19.17
C GLY A 71 1.35 19.35 19.00
N TRP A 72 2.08 19.70 20.07
CA TRP A 72 2.89 20.93 20.08
C TRP A 72 4.07 20.92 19.07
N PRO A 73 4.39 22.05 18.41
CA PRO A 73 3.61 23.28 18.27
C PRO A 73 2.64 23.15 17.08
N GLY A 74 1.38 22.83 17.33
CA GLY A 74 0.38 22.57 16.29
C GLY A 74 -0.78 23.56 16.28
N ALA A 75 -1.69 23.41 15.33
CA ALA A 75 -2.95 24.15 15.26
C ALA A 75 -4.13 23.18 15.44
N ALA A 76 -5.31 23.72 15.71
CA ALA A 76 -6.53 22.93 15.69
C ALA A 76 -6.80 22.42 14.26
N TYR A 77 -6.93 21.12 14.11
CA TYR A 77 -7.32 20.48 12.87
C TYR A 77 -8.82 20.69 12.64
N ASP A 78 -9.15 21.33 11.51
CA ASP A 78 -10.54 21.56 11.11
C ASP A 78 -11.12 20.31 10.46
N ILE A 79 -11.82 19.52 11.27
CA ILE A 79 -12.33 18.24 10.82
C ILE A 79 -13.50 18.41 9.84
N LYS A 80 -14.34 19.45 10.02
CA LYS A 80 -15.50 19.71 9.16
C LYS A 80 -15.06 20.13 7.77
N ALA A 81 -14.06 21.01 7.67
CA ALA A 81 -13.50 21.42 6.38
C ALA A 81 -12.89 20.24 5.63
N ARG A 82 -12.17 19.34 6.33
CA ARG A 82 -11.51 18.18 5.71
C ARG A 82 -12.50 17.13 5.25
N GLN A 83 -13.50 16.81 6.07
CA GLN A 83 -14.58 15.91 5.66
C GLN A 83 -15.32 16.43 4.42
N LYS A 84 -15.61 17.75 4.37
CA LYS A 84 -16.22 18.39 3.20
C LYS A 84 -15.32 18.30 1.96
N GLN A 85 -14.02 18.52 2.13
CA GLN A 85 -13.04 18.42 1.05
C GLN A 85 -12.98 16.99 0.48
N TYR A 86 -12.87 15.96 1.33
CA TYR A 86 -12.83 14.57 0.89
C TYR A 86 -14.12 14.16 0.20
N THR A 87 -15.27 14.53 0.77
CA THR A 87 -16.58 14.27 0.17
C THR A 87 -16.65 14.88 -1.24
N LYS A 88 -16.21 16.13 -1.41
CA LYS A 88 -16.19 16.79 -2.72
C LYS A 88 -15.34 16.01 -3.73
N ILE A 89 -14.11 15.66 -3.36
CA ILE A 89 -13.18 14.92 -4.23
C ILE A 89 -13.79 13.58 -4.66
N LEU A 90 -14.39 12.84 -3.72
CA LEU A 90 -15.02 11.56 -4.00
C LEU A 90 -16.23 11.71 -4.93
N THR A 91 -17.09 12.70 -4.68
CA THR A 91 -18.25 12.96 -5.55
C THR A 91 -17.82 13.38 -6.97
N ASP A 92 -16.74 14.15 -7.10
CA ASP A 92 -16.21 14.55 -8.40
C ASP A 92 -15.60 13.36 -9.15
N ALA A 93 -14.94 12.43 -8.43
CA ALA A 93 -14.42 11.20 -9.02
C ALA A 93 -15.56 10.28 -9.51
N VAL A 94 -16.64 10.16 -8.75
CA VAL A 94 -17.83 9.35 -9.12
C VAL A 94 -18.47 9.84 -10.41
N LYS A 95 -18.61 11.16 -10.56
CA LYS A 95 -19.15 11.75 -11.79
C LYS A 95 -18.31 11.40 -13.02
N LYS A 96 -16.98 11.36 -12.87
CA LYS A 96 -16.05 11.01 -13.97
C LYS A 96 -16.08 9.53 -14.31
N LEU A 97 -16.22 8.66 -13.31
CA LEU A 97 -16.07 7.21 -13.45
C LEU A 97 -17.41 6.47 -13.58
N ASN A 98 -18.55 7.16 -13.38
CA ASN A 98 -19.90 6.59 -13.43
C ASN A 98 -20.11 5.39 -12.48
N ILE A 99 -19.60 5.53 -11.25
CA ILE A 99 -19.64 4.53 -10.17
C ILE A 99 -20.84 4.82 -9.24
N ASP A 100 -21.31 3.84 -8.48
CA ASP A 100 -22.28 4.02 -7.39
C ASP A 100 -21.53 4.29 -6.08
N LEU A 101 -21.73 5.46 -5.45
CA LEU A 101 -21.03 5.85 -4.23
C LEU A 101 -22.01 6.05 -3.07
N HIS A 102 -21.74 5.32 -1.99
CA HIS A 102 -22.47 5.43 -0.72
C HIS A 102 -21.52 5.99 0.33
N ILE A 103 -21.77 7.21 0.80
CA ILE A 103 -20.98 7.87 1.84
C ILE A 103 -21.79 7.88 3.14
N THR A 104 -21.24 7.27 4.18
CA THR A 104 -21.75 7.45 5.56
C THR A 104 -21.07 8.67 6.17
N HIS A 105 -21.84 9.74 6.39
CA HIS A 105 -21.31 11.01 6.91
C HIS A 105 -21.02 10.98 8.41
N GLU A 106 -21.72 10.12 9.15
CA GLU A 106 -21.48 9.94 10.58
C GLU A 106 -20.19 9.16 10.81
N PRO A 107 -19.29 9.62 11.69
CA PRO A 107 -18.03 8.95 11.91
C PRO A 107 -18.19 7.69 12.77
N LEU A 108 -17.49 6.63 12.37
CA LEU A 108 -17.32 5.47 13.23
C LEU A 108 -16.21 5.77 14.24
N HIS A 109 -16.58 5.76 15.51
CA HIS A 109 -15.74 6.15 16.63
C HIS A 109 -15.40 4.96 17.56
N THR A 110 -16.02 3.80 17.34
CA THR A 110 -15.81 2.58 18.14
C THR A 110 -15.43 1.41 17.24
N ASP A 111 -14.53 0.55 17.71
CA ASP A 111 -14.08 -0.64 16.96
C ASP A 111 -15.24 -1.55 16.53
N ASN A 112 -16.27 -1.70 17.36
CA ASN A 112 -17.48 -2.45 17.02
C ASN A 112 -18.18 -1.88 15.78
N LEU A 113 -18.29 -0.55 15.68
CA LEU A 113 -18.92 0.13 14.55
C LEU A 113 -18.09 -0.03 13.28
N VAL A 114 -16.75 0.00 13.41
CA VAL A 114 -15.83 -0.25 12.28
C VAL A 114 -15.91 -1.71 11.82
N SER A 115 -16.03 -2.66 12.75
CA SER A 115 -16.12 -4.09 12.42
C SER A 115 -17.44 -4.48 11.74
N ALA A 116 -18.51 -3.73 11.98
CA ALA A 116 -19.83 -3.96 11.41
C ALA A 116 -20.00 -3.35 10.00
N PHE A 117 -19.05 -2.53 9.55
CA PHE A 117 -19.15 -1.76 8.31
C PHE A 117 -18.63 -2.52 7.08
#